data_AF-A0A2G8RFY2-F1
#
_entry.id   AF-A0A2G8RFY2-F1
#
_cell.length_a   1.000
_cell.length_b   1.000
_cell.length_c   1.000
_cell.angle_alpha   90.00
_cell.angle_beta   90.00
_cell.angle_gamma   90.00
#
_symmetry.space_group_name_H-M   'P 1'
#
loop_
_entity.id
_entity.type
_entity.pdbx_description
1 polymer ?
#
loop_
_entity_poly.entity_id
_entity_poly.type
_entity_poly.pdbx_seq_one_letter_code
_entity_poly.pdbx_strand_id
1 'polypeptide(L)'
;MDQKLIGTGLVALIIGFAGGYIAAPNKGDLKTQIGSAFAPTSDAINSGVSGLGDQITALNSRLDAMETSLASTADAATDTSGLDALAQRIEAMSGEIGSSLSQTKSDISDSLAKLGDQLSSLPPPHPAPKADASGDSAAAAPAAAPEPELVPADNATPPTGITAGESALFADGAVRAFVSMVGTDTARLSVNGEMATLSTGGTMTVGDCLLTLDAVDRGHAEISGICGAEVPAATGFGPGESAMFDDGKTRVFVSAISEDGSAVRLAVNGLTTQSVTVGESVSVEGDCSVVVEGVDRGHVQLGYACGS
;
A
#
# COMPACT_ATOMS: atom_id res chain seq x y z
N MET A 1 -3.56 -20.12 -13.27
CA MET A 1 -4.86 -20.32 -12.56
C MET A 1 -4.54 -20.17 -11.09
N ASP A 2 -4.67 -18.92 -10.63
CA ASP A 2 -3.79 -18.35 -9.63
C ASP A 2 -4.46 -18.30 -8.26
N GLN A 3 -3.77 -18.88 -7.26
CA GLN A 3 -4.16 -18.94 -5.84
C GLN A 3 -4.49 -17.56 -5.22
N LYS A 4 -4.07 -16.46 -5.84
CA LYS A 4 -4.33 -15.10 -5.35
C LYS A 4 -5.79 -14.66 -5.44
N LEU A 5 -6.61 -15.30 -6.29
CA LEU A 5 -8.05 -14.98 -6.39
C LEU A 5 -8.90 -15.51 -5.23
N ILE A 6 -8.39 -16.46 -4.44
CA ILE A 6 -9.16 -17.11 -3.36
C ILE A 6 -9.14 -16.27 -2.07
N GLY A 7 -8.07 -15.51 -1.82
CA GLY A 7 -7.91 -14.72 -0.59
C GLY A 7 -8.78 -13.46 -0.52
N THR A 8 -8.90 -12.72 -1.63
CA THR A 8 -9.67 -11.46 -1.68
C THR A 8 -11.18 -11.70 -1.72
N GLY A 9 -11.64 -12.81 -2.30
CA GLY A 9 -13.06 -13.17 -2.30
C GLY A 9 -13.62 -13.43 -0.90
N LEU A 10 -12.81 -13.99 0.01
CA LEU A 10 -13.25 -14.35 1.35
C LEU A 10 -13.41 -13.12 2.27
N VAL A 11 -12.55 -12.11 2.12
CA VAL A 11 -12.66 -10.84 2.86
C VAL A 11 -13.85 -10.01 2.38
N ALA A 12 -14.10 -9.95 1.07
CA ALA A 12 -15.27 -9.24 0.52
C ALA A 12 -16.60 -9.90 0.93
N LEU A 13 -16.63 -11.23 1.05
CA LEU A 13 -17.81 -11.98 1.49
C LEU A 13 -18.15 -11.72 2.98
N ILE A 14 -17.14 -11.60 3.84
CA ILE A 14 -17.34 -11.27 5.27
C ILE A 14 -17.87 -9.84 5.43
N ILE A 15 -17.33 -8.87 4.67
CA ILE A 15 -17.77 -7.47 4.75
C ILE A 15 -19.16 -7.28 4.13
N GLY A 16 -19.45 -7.95 3.01
CA GLY A 16 -20.78 -7.93 2.38
C GLY A 16 -21.88 -8.54 3.26
N PHE A 17 -21.57 -9.61 4.01
CA PHE A 17 -22.52 -10.23 4.92
C PHE A 17 -22.84 -9.36 6.14
N ALA A 18 -21.86 -8.59 6.64
CA ALA A 18 -22.08 -7.66 7.75
C ALA A 18 -22.88 -6.41 7.33
N GLY A 19 -22.70 -5.92 6.10
CA GLY A 19 -23.39 -4.74 5.58
C GLY A 19 -24.86 -4.96 5.24
N GLY A 20 -25.24 -6.15 4.77
CA GLY A 20 -26.63 -6.46 4.38
C GLY A 20 -27.62 -6.66 5.53
N TYR A 21 -27.16 -6.71 6.78
CA TYR A 21 -27.95 -7.23 7.91
C TYR A 21 -28.61 -6.18 8.81
N ILE A 22 -28.50 -4.87 8.51
CA ILE A 22 -29.04 -3.79 9.36
C ILE A 22 -30.57 -3.59 9.19
N ALA A 23 -31.24 -4.31 8.28
CA ALA A 23 -32.67 -4.11 7.98
C ALA A 23 -33.66 -5.19 8.50
N ALA A 24 -33.25 -6.16 9.33
CA ALA A 24 -34.15 -7.24 9.78
C ALA A 24 -34.68 -7.08 11.24
N PRO A 25 -36.01 -7.15 11.50
CA PRO A 25 -36.61 -6.82 12.80
C PRO A 25 -36.64 -7.90 13.90
N ASN A 26 -35.97 -9.06 13.78
CA ASN A 26 -36.02 -10.11 14.83
C ASN A 26 -34.64 -10.45 15.41
N LYS A 27 -34.29 -9.82 16.55
CA LYS A 27 -32.96 -9.91 17.20
C LYS A 27 -32.70 -11.19 18.03
N GLY A 28 -33.73 -11.99 18.33
CA GLY A 28 -33.65 -13.13 19.25
C GLY A 28 -33.07 -14.41 18.64
N ASP A 29 -33.67 -14.91 17.56
CA ASP A 29 -33.25 -16.17 16.91
C ASP A 29 -31.96 -16.01 16.10
N LEU A 30 -31.66 -14.78 15.67
CA LEU A 30 -30.52 -14.46 14.83
C LEU A 30 -29.19 -14.72 15.54
N LYS A 31 -29.09 -14.38 16.84
CA LYS A 31 -27.87 -14.58 17.62
C LYS A 31 -27.55 -16.07 17.77
N THR A 32 -28.57 -16.90 17.89
CA THR A 32 -28.44 -18.35 18.01
C THR A 32 -28.07 -18.99 16.67
N GLN A 33 -28.65 -18.52 15.56
CA GLN A 33 -28.38 -19.03 14.21
C GLN A 33 -27.01 -18.58 13.66
N ILE A 34 -26.63 -17.33 13.92
CA ILE A 34 -25.28 -16.82 13.61
C ILE A 34 -24.25 -17.50 14.52
N GLY A 35 -24.55 -17.65 15.82
CA GLY A 35 -23.67 -18.36 16.74
C GLY A 35 -23.40 -19.81 16.32
N SER A 36 -24.41 -20.54 15.86
CA SER A 36 -24.26 -21.92 15.41
C SER A 36 -23.60 -22.04 14.03
N ALA A 37 -23.80 -21.09 13.12
CA ALA A 37 -23.13 -21.06 11.82
C ALA A 37 -21.66 -20.63 11.91
N PHE A 38 -21.32 -19.75 12.87
CA PHE A 38 -19.96 -19.23 13.04
C PHE A 38 -19.12 -20.01 14.06
N ALA A 39 -19.71 -20.82 14.95
CA ALA A 39 -18.94 -21.63 15.90
C ALA A 39 -17.86 -22.51 15.24
N PRO A 40 -18.14 -23.26 14.15
CA PRO A 40 -17.12 -24.08 13.48
C PRO A 40 -16.02 -23.24 12.83
N THR A 41 -16.40 -22.05 12.35
CA THR A 41 -15.48 -21.11 11.69
C THR A 41 -14.57 -20.43 12.71
N SER A 42 -15.09 -20.08 13.89
CA SER A 42 -14.34 -19.52 15.01
C SER A 42 -13.30 -20.49 15.53
N ASP A 43 -13.64 -21.78 15.68
CA ASP A 43 -12.69 -22.81 16.12
C ASP A 43 -11.59 -23.06 15.08
N ALA A 44 -11.91 -23.02 13.78
CA ALA A 44 -10.93 -23.11 12.70
C ALA A 44 -9.98 -21.89 12.66
N ILE A 45 -10.50 -20.68 12.85
CA ILE A 45 -9.69 -19.45 12.90
C ILE A 45 -8.80 -19.44 14.15
N ASN A 46 -9.33 -19.77 15.32
CA ASN A 46 -8.53 -19.81 16.56
C ASN A 46 -7.43 -20.87 16.50
N SER A 47 -7.70 -22.02 15.85
CA SER A 47 -6.69 -23.05 15.60
C SER A 47 -5.64 -22.57 14.59
N GLY A 48 -6.04 -21.85 13.54
CA GLY A 48 -5.13 -21.24 12.56
C GLY A 48 -4.24 -20.14 13.15
N VAL A 49 -4.81 -19.26 13.99
CA VAL A 49 -4.07 -18.18 14.66
C VAL A 49 -3.07 -18.74 15.68
N SER A 50 -3.44 -19.80 16.41
CA SER A 50 -2.51 -20.48 17.32
C SER A 50 -1.33 -21.09 16.55
N GLY A 51 -1.60 -21.74 15.41
CA GLY A 51 -0.54 -22.26 14.53
C GLY A 51 0.37 -21.17 13.95
N LEU A 52 -0.17 -19.98 13.66
CA LEU A 52 0.63 -18.83 13.24
C LEU A 52 1.53 -18.31 14.38
N GLY A 53 1.03 -18.30 15.62
CA GLY A 53 1.79 -17.91 16.80
C GLY A 53 2.99 -18.85 17.06
N ASP A 54 2.78 -20.15 16.90
CA ASP A 54 3.85 -21.15 16.99
C ASP A 54 4.89 -20.96 15.88
N GLN A 55 4.46 -20.64 14.66
CA GLN A 55 5.36 -20.33 13.55
C GLN A 55 6.20 -19.06 13.80
N ILE A 56 5.60 -17.99 14.32
CA ILE A 56 6.33 -16.76 14.67
C ILE A 56 7.36 -17.05 15.78
N THR A 57 6.99 -17.84 16.78
CA THR A 57 7.91 -18.24 17.86
C THR A 57 9.09 -19.07 17.32
N ALA A 58 8.82 -19.98 16.39
CA ALA A 58 9.85 -20.75 15.71
C ALA A 58 10.75 -19.88 14.81
N LEU A 59 10.20 -18.87 14.14
CA LEU A 59 10.95 -17.88 13.35
C LEU A 59 11.86 -17.02 14.23
N ASN A 60 11.39 -16.54 15.38
CA ASN A 60 12.22 -15.81 16.34
C ASN A 60 13.37 -16.67 16.88
N SER A 61 13.09 -17.93 17.22
CA SER A 61 14.14 -18.87 17.67
C SER A 61 15.19 -19.13 16.57
N ARG A 62 14.75 -19.16 15.30
CA ARG A 62 15.66 -19.27 14.14
C ARG A 62 16.48 -18.00 13.93
N LEU A 63 15.88 -16.82 14.13
CA LEU A 63 16.60 -15.53 14.07
C LEU A 63 17.69 -15.46 15.14
N ASP A 64 17.39 -15.80 16.39
CA ASP A 64 18.37 -15.84 17.48
C ASP A 64 19.52 -16.81 17.18
N ALA A 65 19.19 -17.97 16.59
CA ALA A 65 20.19 -18.94 16.14
C ALA A 65 21.04 -18.41 14.97
N MET A 66 20.44 -17.68 14.03
CA MET A 66 21.15 -17.02 12.94
C MET A 66 22.07 -15.91 13.44
N GLU A 67 21.64 -15.10 14.40
CA GLU A 67 22.46 -14.05 15.02
C GLU A 67 23.66 -14.65 15.76
N THR A 68 23.44 -15.71 16.56
CA THR A 68 24.52 -16.46 17.24
C THR A 68 25.49 -17.07 16.23
N SER A 69 24.96 -17.61 15.13
CA SER A 69 25.74 -18.15 14.02
C SER A 69 26.58 -17.07 13.32
N LEU A 70 26.02 -15.87 13.10
CA LEU A 70 26.73 -14.75 12.49
C LEU A 70 27.84 -14.24 13.41
N ALA A 71 27.56 -14.08 14.71
CA ALA A 71 28.55 -13.65 15.68
C ALA A 71 29.76 -14.61 15.72
N SER A 72 29.51 -15.92 15.81
CA SER A 72 30.59 -16.92 15.77
C SER A 72 31.36 -16.96 14.45
N THR A 73 30.71 -16.62 13.33
CA THR A 73 31.36 -16.53 12.01
C THR A 73 32.20 -15.27 11.87
N ALA A 74 31.76 -14.15 12.43
CA ALA A 74 32.52 -12.90 12.44
C ALA A 74 33.83 -13.04 13.22
N ASP A 75 33.82 -13.77 14.34
CA ASP A 75 35.03 -14.07 15.10
C ASP A 75 36.00 -14.97 14.31
N ALA A 76 35.48 -15.97 13.59
CA ALA A 76 36.28 -16.91 12.79
C ALA A 76 36.85 -16.31 11.49
N ALA A 77 36.22 -15.28 10.94
CA ALA A 77 36.64 -14.62 9.69
C ALA A 77 37.94 -13.80 9.83
N THR A 78 38.45 -13.62 11.06
CA THR A 78 39.77 -13.01 11.29
C THR A 78 40.94 -13.93 10.90
N ASP A 79 40.67 -15.21 10.64
CA ASP A 79 41.65 -16.21 10.23
C ASP A 79 41.39 -16.62 8.76
N THR A 80 42.41 -16.68 7.92
CA THR A 80 42.26 -16.95 6.46
C THR A 80 41.61 -18.31 6.15
N SER A 81 41.62 -19.23 7.10
CA SER A 81 40.91 -20.52 7.10
C SER A 81 39.37 -20.37 7.14
N GLY A 82 38.86 -19.20 7.54
CA GLY A 82 37.44 -18.91 7.69
C GLY A 82 36.69 -18.71 6.37
N LEU A 83 37.38 -18.37 5.28
CA LEU A 83 36.74 -18.15 3.97
C LEU A 83 36.25 -19.46 3.33
N ASP A 84 37.03 -20.54 3.43
CA ASP A 84 36.61 -21.86 2.93
C ASP A 84 35.45 -22.42 3.77
N ALA A 85 35.47 -22.19 5.08
CA ALA A 85 34.37 -22.55 5.97
C ALA A 85 33.10 -21.75 5.67
N LEU A 86 33.23 -20.46 5.33
CA LEU A 86 32.12 -19.61 4.91
C LEU A 86 31.50 -20.11 3.59
N ALA A 87 32.33 -20.47 2.60
CA ALA A 87 31.85 -21.00 1.33
C ALA A 87 31.06 -22.31 1.51
N GLN A 88 31.58 -23.27 2.30
CA GLN A 88 30.85 -24.51 2.63
C GLN A 88 29.53 -24.23 3.36
N ARG A 89 29.51 -23.22 4.23
CA ARG A 89 28.31 -22.85 4.99
C ARG A 89 27.25 -22.18 4.12
N ILE A 90 27.65 -21.36 3.15
CA ILE A 90 26.73 -20.75 2.17
C ILE A 90 26.10 -21.84 1.30
N GLU A 91 26.89 -22.83 0.85
CA GLU A 91 26.37 -23.96 0.07
C GLU A 91 25.36 -24.78 0.89
N ALA A 92 25.67 -25.06 2.16
CA ALA A 92 24.77 -25.77 3.07
C ALA A 92 23.48 -24.98 3.34
N MET A 93 23.59 -23.65 3.55
CA MET A 93 22.45 -22.77 3.77
C MET A 93 21.56 -22.68 2.53
N SER A 94 22.16 -22.62 1.33
CA SER A 94 21.42 -22.66 0.07
C SER A 94 20.61 -23.96 -0.06
N GLY A 95 21.20 -25.10 0.30
CA GLY A 95 20.52 -26.39 0.34
C GLY A 95 19.37 -26.45 1.35
N GLU A 96 19.56 -25.90 2.55
CA GLU A 96 18.53 -25.84 3.60
C GLU A 96 17.38 -24.88 3.24
N ILE A 97 17.69 -23.72 2.66
CA ILE A 97 16.67 -22.78 2.16
C ILE A 97 15.87 -23.44 1.03
N GLY A 98 16.53 -24.13 0.11
CA GLY A 98 15.86 -24.83 -0.99
C GLY A 98 14.91 -25.93 -0.51
N SER A 99 15.32 -26.72 0.48
CA SER A 99 14.47 -27.76 1.08
C SER A 99 13.32 -27.15 1.90
N SER A 100 13.60 -26.10 2.69
CA SER A 100 12.57 -25.38 3.46
C SER A 100 11.52 -24.75 2.54
N LEU A 101 11.93 -24.09 1.45
CA LEU A 101 10.99 -23.46 0.51
C LEU A 101 10.13 -24.50 -0.20
N SER A 102 10.71 -25.65 -0.55
CA SER A 102 10.00 -26.78 -1.16
C SER A 102 8.98 -27.40 -0.19
N GLN A 103 9.35 -27.56 1.08
CA GLN A 103 8.47 -28.02 2.15
C GLN A 103 7.30 -27.05 2.36
N THR A 104 7.58 -25.74 2.50
CA THR A 104 6.56 -24.69 2.66
C THR A 104 5.58 -24.69 1.47
N LYS A 105 6.09 -24.88 0.24
CA LYS A 105 5.22 -24.97 -0.95
C LYS A 105 4.29 -26.18 -0.88
N SER A 106 4.79 -27.34 -0.42
CA SER A 106 3.98 -28.55 -0.24
C SER A 106 2.89 -28.33 0.82
N ASP A 107 3.25 -27.77 1.97
CA ASP A 107 2.34 -27.55 3.09
C ASP A 107 1.22 -26.56 2.72
N ILE A 108 1.53 -25.50 1.96
CA ILE A 108 0.55 -24.55 1.45
C ILE A 108 -0.40 -25.24 0.45
N SER A 109 0.14 -26.06 -0.45
CA SER A 109 -0.66 -26.82 -1.42
C SER A 109 -1.63 -27.77 -0.72
N ASP A 110 -1.16 -28.50 0.29
CA ASP A 110 -1.99 -29.43 1.08
C ASP A 110 -3.05 -28.69 1.90
N SER A 111 -2.73 -27.53 2.44
CA SER A 111 -3.66 -26.68 3.19
C SER A 111 -4.78 -26.15 2.28
N LEU A 112 -4.44 -25.72 1.05
CA LEU A 112 -5.42 -25.26 0.07
C LEU A 112 -6.30 -26.39 -0.45
N ALA A 113 -5.74 -27.59 -0.64
CA ALA A 113 -6.53 -28.77 -1.00
C ALA A 113 -7.57 -29.10 0.08
N LYS A 114 -7.15 -29.14 1.35
CA LYS A 114 -8.06 -29.36 2.49
C LYS A 114 -9.15 -28.29 2.58
N LEU A 115 -8.82 -27.03 2.31
CA LEU A 115 -9.80 -25.94 2.27
C LEU A 115 -10.83 -26.14 1.13
N GLY A 116 -10.36 -26.59 -0.04
CA GLY A 116 -11.22 -26.93 -1.18
C GLY A 116 -12.17 -28.08 -0.89
N ASP A 117 -11.68 -29.13 -0.22
CA ASP A 117 -12.50 -30.26 0.23
C ASP A 117 -13.54 -29.83 1.26
N GLN A 118 -13.15 -28.96 2.21
CA GLN A 118 -14.07 -28.39 3.19
C GLN A 118 -15.17 -27.56 2.50
N LEU A 119 -14.82 -26.68 1.56
CA LEU A 119 -15.80 -25.89 0.81
C LEU A 119 -16.75 -26.78 -0.01
N SER A 120 -16.22 -27.85 -0.61
CA SER A 120 -17.02 -28.79 -1.42
C SER A 120 -17.95 -29.65 -0.56
N SER A 121 -17.60 -29.87 0.70
CA SER A 121 -18.41 -30.62 1.67
C SER A 121 -19.54 -29.80 2.31
N LEU A 122 -19.56 -28.48 2.11
CA LEU A 122 -20.65 -27.64 2.60
C LEU A 122 -21.96 -28.01 1.89
N PRO A 123 -23.04 -28.29 2.64
CA PRO A 123 -24.33 -28.62 2.03
C PRO A 123 -24.81 -27.45 1.16
N PRO A 124 -25.48 -27.73 0.02
CA PRO A 124 -25.96 -26.68 -0.87
C PRO A 124 -26.87 -25.71 -0.11
N PRO A 125 -26.79 -24.40 -0.42
CA PRO A 125 -27.54 -23.38 0.30
C PRO A 125 -29.03 -23.71 0.28
N HIS A 126 -29.65 -23.73 1.46
CA HIS A 126 -31.08 -23.92 1.58
C HIS A 126 -31.82 -22.84 0.76
N PRO A 127 -32.92 -23.19 0.08
CA PRO A 127 -33.68 -22.24 -0.71
C PRO A 127 -34.16 -21.09 0.19
N ALA A 128 -33.85 -19.86 -0.24
CA ALA A 128 -34.20 -18.65 0.49
C ALA A 128 -35.71 -18.61 0.79
N PRO A 129 -36.13 -18.26 2.02
CA PRO A 129 -37.53 -18.03 2.32
C PRO A 129 -38.05 -16.84 1.50
N LYS A 130 -39.21 -17.01 0.87
CA LYS A 130 -39.91 -15.95 0.14
C LYS A 130 -40.17 -14.77 1.08
N ALA A 131 -39.61 -13.62 0.76
CA ALA A 131 -39.83 -12.38 1.50
C ALA A 131 -41.21 -11.82 1.14
N ASP A 132 -42.14 -11.86 2.10
CA ASP A 132 -43.38 -11.09 2.03
C ASP A 132 -43.07 -9.62 2.30
N ALA A 133 -43.31 -8.78 1.29
CA ALA A 133 -43.15 -7.34 1.36
C ALA A 133 -44.38 -6.70 2.02
N SER A 134 -44.21 -6.10 3.20
CA SER A 134 -45.15 -5.14 3.80
C SER A 134 -44.46 -4.35 4.90
N GLY A 135 -44.57 -3.01 4.87
CA GLY A 135 -44.33 -2.19 6.07
C GLY A 135 -43.61 -0.86 5.87
N ASP A 136 -44.36 0.10 5.36
CA ASP A 136 -44.38 1.53 5.69
C ASP A 136 -43.53 1.97 6.91
N SER A 137 -42.63 2.94 6.72
CA SER A 137 -42.05 3.71 7.83
C SER A 137 -41.54 5.07 7.36
N ALA A 138 -42.38 6.09 7.51
CA ALA A 138 -42.01 7.50 7.44
C ALA A 138 -41.31 7.94 8.74
N ALA A 139 -40.11 8.50 8.64
CA ALA A 139 -39.41 9.15 9.76
C ALA A 139 -38.93 10.55 9.32
N ALA A 140 -39.27 11.53 10.16
CA ALA A 140 -39.05 12.95 9.94
C ALA A 140 -37.57 13.35 10.08
N ALA A 141 -37.11 14.21 9.17
CA ALA A 141 -35.77 14.80 9.18
C ALA A 141 -35.69 16.07 10.06
N PRO A 142 -34.59 16.30 10.80
CA PRO A 142 -34.33 17.57 11.49
C PRO A 142 -33.77 18.65 10.55
N ALA A 143 -34.05 19.91 10.90
CA ALA A 143 -33.80 21.11 10.12
C ALA A 143 -32.30 21.42 9.88
N ALA A 144 -31.98 21.75 8.63
CA ALA A 144 -30.65 22.06 8.13
C ALA A 144 -30.21 23.50 8.47
N ALA A 145 -28.91 23.63 8.77
CA ALA A 145 -28.15 24.88 8.74
C ALA A 145 -27.90 25.32 7.28
N PRO A 146 -27.68 26.61 7.00
CA PRO A 146 -27.54 27.12 5.63
C PRO A 146 -26.33 26.51 4.91
N GLU A 147 -26.65 25.71 3.89
CA GLU A 147 -25.75 25.09 2.92
C GLU A 147 -25.09 26.18 2.04
N PRO A 148 -23.79 26.08 1.72
CA PRO A 148 -23.19 26.87 0.67
C PRO A 148 -23.85 26.51 -0.68
N GLU A 149 -24.13 27.52 -1.52
CA GLU A 149 -24.71 27.33 -2.85
C GLU A 149 -23.80 26.43 -3.72
N LEU A 150 -24.10 25.13 -3.74
CA LEU A 150 -23.50 24.16 -4.64
C LEU A 150 -23.96 24.50 -6.06
N VAL A 151 -23.02 24.90 -6.90
CA VAL A 151 -23.23 25.01 -8.34
C VAL A 151 -23.73 23.63 -8.81
N PRO A 152 -24.91 23.52 -9.44
CA PRO A 152 -25.44 22.22 -9.82
C PRO A 152 -24.46 21.54 -10.77
N ALA A 153 -23.94 20.38 -10.34
CA ALA A 153 -23.07 19.56 -11.17
C ALA A 153 -23.75 19.31 -12.52
N ASP A 154 -23.04 19.61 -13.60
CA ASP A 154 -23.51 19.38 -14.96
C ASP A 154 -23.55 17.86 -15.23
N ASN A 155 -24.64 17.24 -14.79
CA ASN A 155 -24.88 15.80 -14.91
C ASN A 155 -25.08 15.35 -16.38
N ALA A 156 -25.07 16.28 -17.34
CA ALA A 156 -25.29 15.96 -18.75
C ALA A 156 -24.09 15.27 -19.42
N THR A 157 -22.87 15.48 -18.90
CA THR A 157 -21.67 14.84 -19.46
C THR A 157 -21.38 13.54 -18.69
N PRO A 158 -21.33 12.38 -19.35
CA PRO A 158 -20.94 11.12 -18.69
C PRO A 158 -19.49 11.24 -18.19
N PRO A 159 -19.18 10.71 -16.98
CA PRO A 159 -17.83 10.77 -16.45
C PRO A 159 -16.86 9.97 -17.34
N THR A 160 -15.67 10.51 -17.54
CA THR A 160 -14.55 9.81 -18.19
C THR A 160 -13.66 9.15 -17.15
N GLY A 161 -12.94 8.10 -17.55
CA GLY A 161 -11.98 7.42 -16.68
C GLY A 161 -12.39 5.99 -16.32
N ILE A 162 -11.65 5.42 -15.37
CA ILE A 162 -11.77 4.03 -14.93
C ILE A 162 -12.29 3.96 -13.49
N THR A 163 -13.13 2.97 -13.22
CA THR A 163 -13.74 2.76 -11.90
C THR A 163 -12.94 1.79 -11.03
N ALA A 164 -13.26 1.72 -9.75
CA ALA A 164 -12.66 0.74 -8.85
C ALA A 164 -12.96 -0.70 -9.32
N GLY A 165 -11.91 -1.52 -9.46
CA GLY A 165 -11.97 -2.86 -10.02
C GLY A 165 -11.54 -2.96 -11.48
N GLU A 166 -11.36 -1.82 -12.17
CA GLU A 166 -10.90 -1.80 -13.56
C GLU A 166 -9.39 -1.62 -13.66
N SER A 167 -8.84 -1.89 -14.85
CA SER A 167 -7.41 -1.71 -15.14
C SER A 167 -7.22 -0.91 -16.42
N ALA A 168 -6.31 0.06 -16.36
CA ALA A 168 -5.73 0.68 -17.53
C ALA A 168 -4.42 -0.03 -17.93
N LEU A 169 -4.15 -0.06 -19.22
CA LEU A 169 -2.90 -0.57 -19.80
C LEU A 169 -2.18 0.59 -20.47
N PHE A 170 -0.90 0.75 -20.14
CA PHE A 170 -0.01 1.76 -20.72
C PHE A 170 1.19 1.07 -21.38
N ALA A 171 1.88 1.78 -22.28
CA ALA A 171 3.04 1.29 -23.02
C ALA A 171 2.83 -0.11 -23.62
N ASP A 172 1.83 -0.27 -24.47
CA ASP A 172 1.47 -1.54 -25.12
C ASP A 172 1.20 -2.71 -24.14
N GLY A 173 0.78 -2.39 -22.91
CA GLY A 173 0.48 -3.36 -21.86
C GLY A 173 1.66 -3.73 -20.97
N ALA A 174 2.81 -3.08 -21.12
CA ALA A 174 3.95 -3.25 -20.22
C ALA A 174 3.67 -2.74 -18.80
N VAL A 175 2.82 -1.71 -18.68
CA VAL A 175 2.37 -1.19 -17.39
C VAL A 175 0.88 -1.42 -17.25
N ARG A 176 0.48 -2.12 -16.19
CA ARG A 176 -0.92 -2.31 -15.82
C ARG A 176 -1.21 -1.57 -14.52
N ALA A 177 -2.07 -0.57 -14.58
CA ALA A 177 -2.57 0.14 -13.42
C ALA A 177 -3.99 -0.34 -13.10
N PHE A 178 -4.18 -0.96 -11.94
CA PHE A 178 -5.47 -1.38 -11.42
C PHE A 178 -5.96 -0.35 -10.40
N VAL A 179 -7.19 0.15 -10.55
CA VAL A 179 -7.78 1.07 -9.58
C VAL A 179 -8.46 0.27 -8.49
N SER A 180 -7.93 0.33 -7.27
CA SER A 180 -8.51 -0.37 -6.13
C SER A 180 -9.59 0.44 -5.41
N MET A 181 -9.49 1.77 -5.45
CA MET A 181 -10.42 2.68 -4.80
C MET A 181 -10.34 4.06 -5.46
N VAL A 182 -11.48 4.73 -5.58
CA VAL A 182 -11.58 6.13 -6.03
C VAL A 182 -12.24 6.94 -4.91
N GLY A 183 -11.54 7.96 -4.43
CA GLY A 183 -12.01 8.92 -3.42
C GLY A 183 -12.64 10.16 -4.06
N THR A 184 -12.63 11.28 -3.34
CA THR A 184 -13.15 12.56 -3.85
C THR A 184 -12.16 13.25 -4.80
N ASP A 185 -10.88 13.21 -4.43
CA ASP A 185 -9.75 13.89 -5.07
C ASP A 185 -8.49 13.00 -5.11
N THR A 186 -8.66 11.72 -4.79
CA THR A 186 -7.59 10.73 -4.69
C THR A 186 -8.01 9.43 -5.35
N ALA A 187 -7.05 8.64 -5.81
CA ALA A 187 -7.25 7.28 -6.28
C ALA A 187 -6.16 6.37 -5.72
N ARG A 188 -6.54 5.18 -5.27
CA ARG A 188 -5.60 4.14 -4.83
C ARG A 188 -5.35 3.16 -5.96
N LEU A 189 -4.13 3.15 -6.46
CA LEU A 189 -3.69 2.40 -7.63
C LEU A 189 -2.82 1.22 -7.19
N SER A 190 -2.95 0.10 -7.91
CA SER A 190 -1.97 -0.98 -7.91
C SER A 190 -1.30 -1.01 -9.27
N VAL A 191 -0.03 -0.65 -9.35
CA VAL A 191 0.72 -0.65 -10.62
C VAL A 191 1.77 -1.73 -10.55
N ASN A 192 1.64 -2.74 -11.42
CA ASN A 192 2.50 -3.94 -11.41
C ASN A 192 2.62 -4.63 -10.03
N GLY A 193 1.61 -4.49 -9.16
CA GLY A 193 1.55 -5.07 -7.82
C GLY A 193 1.97 -4.13 -6.68
N GLU A 194 2.55 -2.98 -6.98
CA GLU A 194 2.87 -1.94 -6.00
C GLU A 194 1.66 -1.04 -5.76
N MET A 195 1.33 -0.78 -4.50
CA MET A 195 0.17 0.03 -4.12
C MET A 195 0.59 1.47 -3.86
N ALA A 196 -0.04 2.43 -4.52
CA ALA A 196 0.16 3.85 -4.28
C ALA A 196 -1.20 4.58 -4.18
N THR A 197 -1.24 5.67 -3.41
CA THR A 197 -2.38 6.60 -3.39
C THR A 197 -1.92 7.87 -4.06
N LEU A 198 -2.58 8.26 -5.15
CA LEU A 198 -2.33 9.53 -5.83
C LEU A 198 -3.48 10.49 -5.55
N SER A 199 -3.14 11.75 -5.31
CA SER A 199 -4.08 12.87 -5.37
C SER A 199 -4.17 13.40 -6.79
N THR A 200 -5.23 14.13 -7.14
CA THR A 200 -5.35 14.79 -8.45
C THR A 200 -4.15 15.70 -8.72
N GLY A 201 -3.55 15.58 -9.90
CA GLY A 201 -2.27 16.17 -10.29
C GLY A 201 -1.02 15.45 -9.74
N GLY A 202 -1.21 14.47 -8.86
CA GLY A 202 -0.15 13.63 -8.33
C GLY A 202 0.37 12.64 -9.37
N THR A 203 1.65 12.30 -9.26
CA THR A 203 2.33 11.42 -10.19
C THR A 203 3.01 10.25 -9.48
N MET A 204 3.21 9.14 -10.20
CA MET A 204 4.10 8.06 -9.78
C MET A 204 4.93 7.55 -10.96
N THR A 205 6.16 7.16 -10.67
CA THR A 205 7.05 6.53 -11.66
C THR A 205 7.03 5.02 -11.52
N VAL A 206 6.88 4.31 -12.63
CA VAL A 206 6.98 2.85 -12.68
C VAL A 206 7.85 2.46 -13.87
N GLY A 207 9.08 2.01 -13.59
CA GLY A 207 10.08 1.80 -14.62
C GLY A 207 10.44 3.11 -15.32
N ASP A 208 10.27 3.16 -16.64
CA ASP A 208 10.46 4.36 -17.47
C ASP A 208 9.13 5.08 -17.77
N CYS A 209 8.04 4.74 -17.08
CA CYS A 209 6.75 5.40 -17.20
C CYS A 209 6.49 6.37 -16.06
N LEU A 210 5.86 7.50 -16.38
CA LEU A 210 5.27 8.44 -15.44
C LEU A 210 3.75 8.37 -15.59
N LEU A 211 3.07 7.95 -14.53
CA LEU A 211 1.62 7.93 -14.44
C LEU A 211 1.14 9.15 -13.65
N THR A 212 0.06 9.78 -14.12
CA THR A 212 -0.53 10.97 -13.49
C THR A 212 -2.02 10.72 -13.25
N LEU A 213 -2.51 11.08 -12.07
CA LEU A 213 -3.95 11.14 -11.82
C LEU A 213 -4.45 12.53 -12.26
N ASP A 214 -5.03 12.62 -13.45
CA ASP A 214 -5.41 13.90 -14.05
C ASP A 214 -6.67 14.49 -13.40
N ALA A 215 -7.65 13.62 -13.11
CA ALA A 215 -8.92 14.02 -12.50
C ALA A 215 -9.60 12.85 -11.77
N VAL A 216 -10.52 13.19 -10.87
CA VAL A 216 -11.47 12.27 -10.24
C VAL A 216 -12.87 12.84 -10.40
N ASP A 217 -13.78 12.11 -11.03
CA ASP A 217 -15.18 12.53 -11.23
C ASP A 217 -16.14 11.37 -10.93
N ARG A 218 -17.07 11.57 -9.99
CA ARG A 218 -18.15 10.61 -9.65
C ARG A 218 -17.68 9.15 -9.52
N GLY A 219 -16.53 8.95 -8.88
CA GLY A 219 -15.94 7.62 -8.65
C GLY A 219 -15.17 7.03 -9.84
N HIS A 220 -14.88 7.84 -10.86
CA HIS A 220 -14.03 7.50 -12.00
C HIS A 220 -12.71 8.24 -11.85
N ALA A 221 -11.59 7.54 -12.02
CA ALA A 221 -10.26 8.11 -12.03
C ALA A 221 -9.77 8.24 -13.47
N GLU A 222 -9.39 9.46 -13.87
CA GLU A 222 -8.75 9.70 -15.15
C GLU A 222 -7.24 9.64 -14.95
N ILE A 223 -6.61 8.66 -15.58
CA ILE A 223 -5.18 8.38 -15.42
C ILE A 223 -4.51 8.43 -16.79
N SER A 224 -3.54 9.32 -16.93
CA SER A 224 -2.64 9.34 -18.08
C SER A 224 -1.29 8.71 -17.73
N GLY A 225 -0.60 8.26 -18.77
CA GLY A 225 0.72 7.65 -18.64
C GLY A 225 1.56 8.00 -19.85
N ILE A 226 2.77 8.52 -19.60
CA ILE A 226 3.79 8.75 -20.61
C ILE A 226 5.01 7.89 -20.28
N CYS A 227 5.67 7.32 -21.28
CA CYS A 227 6.75 6.34 -21.06
C CYS A 227 7.95 6.61 -21.96
N GLY A 228 9.11 6.13 -21.53
CA GLY A 228 10.36 6.22 -22.28
C GLY A 228 10.86 7.65 -22.44
N ALA A 229 11.30 8.00 -23.64
CA ALA A 229 11.96 9.28 -23.92
C ALA A 229 11.02 10.50 -23.86
N GLU A 230 9.70 10.29 -23.84
CA GLU A 230 8.71 11.37 -23.74
C GLU A 230 8.49 11.84 -22.30
N VAL A 231 8.99 11.09 -21.32
CA VAL A 231 8.93 11.48 -19.91
C VAL A 231 9.80 12.73 -19.70
N PRO A 232 9.24 13.86 -19.21
CA PRO A 232 10.00 15.06 -18.93
C PRO A 232 11.09 14.76 -17.91
N ALA A 233 12.24 15.43 -17.99
CA ALA A 233 13.24 15.34 -16.93
C ALA A 233 12.65 15.75 -15.57
N ALA A 234 13.12 15.13 -14.49
CA ALA A 234 12.77 15.55 -13.13
C ALA A 234 13.25 16.98 -12.87
N THR A 235 12.48 17.70 -12.07
CA THR A 235 12.74 19.10 -11.73
C THR A 235 13.27 19.21 -10.30
N GLY A 236 14.28 20.05 -10.10
CA GLY A 236 14.89 20.28 -8.79
C GLY A 236 16.23 19.58 -8.62
N PHE A 237 16.59 19.26 -7.37
CA PHE A 237 17.90 18.77 -6.97
C PHE A 237 17.82 17.35 -6.41
N GLY A 238 18.59 16.43 -6.94
CA GLY A 238 18.65 15.03 -6.48
C GLY A 238 19.60 14.82 -5.28
N PRO A 239 19.57 13.64 -4.64
CA PRO A 239 20.53 13.28 -3.60
C PRO A 239 21.98 13.36 -4.09
N GLY A 240 22.84 14.02 -3.33
CA GLY A 240 24.23 14.30 -3.68
C GLY A 240 24.45 15.63 -4.40
N GLU A 241 23.38 16.33 -4.77
CA GLU A 241 23.48 17.63 -5.43
C GLU A 241 23.44 18.80 -4.45
N SER A 242 23.88 19.97 -4.92
CA SER A 242 23.87 21.22 -4.15
C SER A 242 23.17 22.33 -4.92
N ALA A 243 22.16 22.93 -4.29
CA ALA A 243 21.59 24.20 -4.72
C ALA A 243 22.42 25.36 -4.16
N MET A 244 22.55 26.43 -4.95
CA MET A 244 23.26 27.65 -4.57
C MET A 244 22.28 28.82 -4.63
N PHE A 245 22.18 29.57 -3.55
CA PHE A 245 21.35 30.78 -3.42
C PHE A 245 22.20 31.97 -2.97
N ASP A 246 21.69 33.18 -3.17
CA ASP A 246 22.36 34.45 -2.84
C ASP A 246 23.83 34.48 -3.31
N ASP A 247 24.04 34.32 -4.62
CA ASP A 247 25.35 34.28 -5.27
C ASP A 247 26.36 33.29 -4.64
N GLY A 248 25.84 32.19 -4.08
CA GLY A 248 26.63 31.11 -3.48
C GLY A 248 26.98 31.33 -2.00
N LYS A 249 26.44 32.37 -1.35
CA LYS A 249 26.54 32.53 0.11
C LYS A 249 25.72 31.48 0.86
N THR A 250 24.62 31.02 0.27
CA THR A 250 23.82 29.92 0.81
C THR A 250 23.97 28.70 -0.09
N ARG A 251 24.56 27.62 0.42
CA ARG A 251 24.62 26.33 -0.25
C ARG A 251 23.71 25.34 0.47
N VAL A 252 22.82 24.68 -0.26
CA VAL A 252 21.95 23.64 0.29
C VAL A 252 22.30 22.32 -0.38
N PHE A 253 22.85 21.39 0.40
CA PHE A 253 23.16 20.04 -0.07
C PHE A 253 22.00 19.09 0.25
N VAL A 254 21.54 18.34 -0.76
CA VAL A 254 20.49 17.35 -0.62
C VAL A 254 21.13 16.00 -0.31
N SER A 255 21.00 15.53 0.92
CA SER A 255 21.62 14.27 1.34
C SER A 255 20.79 13.05 1.01
N ALA A 256 19.47 13.12 1.20
CA ALA A 256 18.54 12.03 0.95
C ALA A 256 17.11 12.58 0.85
N ILE A 257 16.25 11.85 0.18
CA ILE A 257 14.80 12.12 0.09
C ILE A 257 14.12 10.83 0.58
N SER A 258 13.05 10.96 1.37
CA SER A 258 12.29 9.81 1.83
C SER A 258 11.61 9.10 0.64
N GLU A 259 11.39 7.80 0.74
CA GLU A 259 10.80 7.01 -0.35
C GLU A 259 9.39 7.49 -0.74
N ASP A 260 8.64 8.00 0.25
CA ASP A 260 7.31 8.59 0.07
C ASP A 260 7.34 10.06 -0.37
N GLY A 261 8.54 10.65 -0.51
CA GLY A 261 8.72 12.07 -0.86
C GLY A 261 8.24 13.07 0.18
N SER A 262 7.83 12.62 1.38
CA SER A 262 7.27 13.50 2.42
C SER A 262 8.32 14.33 3.15
N ALA A 263 9.58 13.86 3.19
CA ALA A 263 10.67 14.51 3.90
C ALA A 263 11.98 14.46 3.12
N VAL A 264 12.80 15.49 3.33
CA VAL A 264 14.11 15.65 2.70
C VAL A 264 15.18 15.90 3.75
N ARG A 265 16.32 15.22 3.64
CA ARG A 265 17.51 15.50 4.46
C ARG A 265 18.38 16.53 3.77
N LEU A 266 18.46 17.72 4.37
CA LEU A 266 19.20 18.87 3.84
C LEU A 266 20.35 19.25 4.76
N ALA A 267 21.49 19.63 4.20
CA ALA A 267 22.57 20.32 4.92
C ALA A 267 22.75 21.73 4.34
N VAL A 268 22.55 22.75 5.17
CA VAL A 268 22.71 24.15 4.76
C VAL A 268 24.09 24.64 5.17
N ASN A 269 24.84 25.22 4.24
CA ASN A 269 26.20 25.76 4.42
C ASN A 269 27.21 24.74 5.00
N GLY A 270 27.05 23.45 4.69
CA GLY A 270 27.93 22.38 5.17
C GLY A 270 27.73 22.02 6.65
N LEU A 271 26.64 22.48 7.26
CA LEU A 271 26.24 22.12 8.62
C LEU A 271 25.61 20.72 8.68
N THR A 272 25.27 20.29 9.90
CA THR A 272 24.58 19.03 10.19
C THR A 272 23.34 18.85 9.30
N THR A 273 23.14 17.64 8.77
CA THR A 273 21.94 17.30 8.01
C THR A 273 20.70 17.37 8.89
N GLN A 274 19.63 17.99 8.40
CA GLN A 274 18.36 18.16 9.07
C GLN A 274 17.27 17.53 8.19
N SER A 275 16.31 16.85 8.82
CA SER A 275 15.13 16.36 8.10
C SER A 275 14.09 17.47 8.04
N VAL A 276 13.57 17.77 6.84
CA VAL A 276 12.63 18.86 6.57
C VAL A 276 11.46 18.30 5.79
N THR A 277 10.24 18.55 6.24
CA THR A 277 9.03 18.09 5.57
C THR A 277 8.72 19.00 4.38
N VAL A 278 8.06 18.48 3.34
CA VAL A 278 7.54 19.33 2.26
C VAL A 278 6.62 20.41 2.83
N GLY A 279 6.82 21.66 2.40
CA GLY A 279 6.15 22.86 2.89
C GLY A 279 6.84 23.53 4.09
N GLU A 280 7.82 22.89 4.72
CA GLU A 280 8.58 23.49 5.83
C GLU A 280 9.79 24.29 5.34
N SER A 281 10.24 25.21 6.20
CA SER A 281 11.37 26.09 5.94
C SER A 281 12.51 25.85 6.93
N VAL A 282 13.75 25.90 6.46
CA VAL A 282 14.96 25.95 7.29
C VAL A 282 15.49 27.37 7.32
N SER A 283 15.66 27.93 8.52
CA SER A 283 16.30 29.24 8.69
C SER A 283 17.76 29.20 8.29
N VAL A 284 18.18 30.22 7.56
CA VAL A 284 19.56 30.51 7.18
C VAL A 284 19.98 31.82 7.85
N GLU A 285 21.27 32.08 7.99
CA GLU A 285 21.77 33.34 8.52
C GLU A 285 21.23 34.55 7.72
N GLY A 286 20.97 35.67 8.40
CA GLY A 286 20.54 36.93 7.77
C GLY A 286 19.05 37.02 7.44
N ASP A 287 18.17 36.50 8.30
CA ASP A 287 16.70 36.51 8.13
C ASP A 287 16.22 35.85 6.83
N CYS A 288 17.03 34.94 6.29
CA CYS A 288 16.73 34.15 5.11
C CYS A 288 16.22 32.75 5.49
N SER A 289 15.48 32.12 4.58
CA SER A 289 14.96 30.77 4.75
C SER A 289 14.96 30.00 3.43
N VAL A 290 15.19 28.70 3.52
CA VAL A 290 15.06 27.75 2.41
C VAL A 290 13.80 26.93 2.64
N VAL A 291 12.87 26.93 1.70
CA VAL A 291 11.62 26.17 1.76
C VAL A 291 11.72 24.94 0.88
N VAL A 292 11.25 23.79 1.38
CA VAL A 292 11.02 22.61 0.52
C VAL A 292 9.66 22.77 -0.12
N GLU A 293 9.61 23.14 -1.39
CA GLU A 293 8.34 23.41 -2.10
C GLU A 293 7.65 22.11 -2.52
N GLY A 294 8.43 21.09 -2.86
CA GLY A 294 7.92 19.80 -3.33
C GLY A 294 9.03 18.81 -3.64
N VAL A 295 8.63 17.58 -3.95
CA VAL A 295 9.52 16.52 -4.44
C VAL A 295 8.94 15.99 -5.75
N ASP A 296 9.72 16.06 -6.82
CA ASP A 296 9.41 15.50 -8.14
C ASP A 296 10.38 14.36 -8.44
N ARG A 297 9.90 13.11 -8.36
CA ARG A 297 10.65 11.90 -8.78
C ARG A 297 12.06 11.85 -8.19
N GLY A 298 12.15 11.98 -6.87
CA GLY A 298 13.42 11.96 -6.14
C GLY A 298 14.28 13.21 -6.36
N HIS A 299 13.71 14.32 -6.82
CA HIS A 299 14.36 15.62 -6.87
C HIS A 299 13.56 16.61 -6.02
N VAL A 300 14.24 17.37 -5.16
CA VAL A 300 13.60 18.36 -4.31
C VAL A 300 13.55 19.72 -5.02
N GLN A 301 12.39 20.35 -5.02
CA GLN A 301 12.20 21.73 -5.42
C GLN A 301 12.42 22.62 -4.18
N LEU A 302 13.38 23.53 -4.28
CA LEU A 302 13.82 24.38 -3.17
C LEU A 302 13.53 25.84 -3.50
N GLY A 303 12.74 26.49 -2.64
CA GLY A 303 12.54 27.93 -2.63
C GLY A 303 13.52 28.63 -1.68
N TYR A 304 13.87 29.88 -1.97
CA TYR A 304 14.72 30.70 -1.09
C TYR A 304 14.14 32.10 -0.97
N ALA A 305 13.96 32.58 0.26
CA ALA A 305 13.41 33.89 0.55
C ALA A 305 14.13 34.55 1.73
N CYS A 306 14.36 35.86 1.64
CA CYS A 306 14.94 36.68 2.72
C CYS A 306 13.96 37.76 3.16
N GLY A 307 13.79 37.93 4.46
CA GLY A 307 13.04 39.04 5.04
C GLY A 307 13.76 40.36 4.75
N SER A 308 13.06 41.29 4.10
CA SER A 308 13.51 42.66 3.87
C SER A 308 13.13 43.57 5.03
#